data_AF-A0A7S1A2J7-F1
#
_entry.id   AF-A0A7S1A2J7-F1
#
_cell.length_a   1.000
_cell.length_b   1.000
_cell.length_c   1.000
_cell.angle_alpha   90.00
_cell.angle_beta   90.00
_cell.angle_gamma   90.00
#
_symmetry.space_group_name_H-M   'P 1'
#
loop_
_entity.id
_entity.type
_entity.pdbx_description
1 polymer ?
#
loop_
_entity_poly.entity_id
_entity_poly.type
_entity_poly.pdbx_seq_one_letter_code
_entity_poly.pdbx_strand_id
1 'polypeptide(L)'
;VPSVGGCVHPSPFMFEDEVRAFFAFMRLRERARLRRLLRKPPPWSSVAEMNVLRLTNVHRRHDRTTQALLQHVSPHGAPTRDAAKEILWNVALKRHFGTDHFIHEAGWLALPQDVLELRQQFDSVVQLALGLWARGLPACTAA
;
A
#
# COMPACT_ATOMS: atom_id res chain seq x y z
N VAL A 1 -1.35 -20.92 57.14
CA VAL A 1 -1.82 -19.77 56.35
C VAL A 1 -0.71 -19.41 55.38
N PRO A 2 -0.82 -19.67 54.06
CA PRO A 2 0.20 -19.23 53.12
C PRO A 2 0.03 -17.74 52.84
N SER A 3 1.16 -17.03 52.80
CA SER A 3 1.25 -15.59 52.59
C SER A 3 0.77 -15.19 51.21
N VAL A 4 0.02 -14.09 51.18
CA VAL A 4 -0.48 -13.36 50.02
C VAL A 4 0.58 -13.22 48.94
N GLY A 5 0.23 -13.65 47.72
CA GLY A 5 1.05 -13.46 46.52
C GLY A 5 1.29 -11.98 46.28
N GLY A 6 2.56 -11.58 46.28
CA GLY A 6 2.96 -10.24 45.87
C GLY A 6 2.68 -10.04 44.40
N CYS A 7 1.85 -9.05 44.07
CA CYS A 7 1.76 -8.51 42.72
C CYS A 7 3.14 -7.95 42.35
N VAL A 8 3.90 -8.67 41.52
CA VAL A 8 5.12 -8.15 40.90
C VAL A 8 4.69 -7.07 39.91
N HIS A 9 4.67 -5.82 40.36
CA HIS A 9 4.61 -4.71 39.43
C HIS A 9 5.91 -4.73 38.61
N PRO A 10 5.84 -4.86 37.27
CA PRO A 10 7.04 -4.77 36.47
C PRO A 10 7.68 -3.40 36.72
N SER A 11 8.97 -3.43 37.03
CA SER A 11 9.75 -2.22 37.25
C SER A 11 9.58 -1.29 36.03
N PRO A 12 9.32 0.01 36.22
CA PRO A 12 9.14 0.96 35.12
C PRO A 12 10.36 1.03 34.19
N PHE A 13 11.53 0.54 34.64
CA PHE A 13 12.77 0.49 33.90
C PHE A 13 12.90 -0.72 32.96
N MET A 14 12.07 -1.76 33.08
CA MET A 14 12.19 -2.98 32.25
C MET A 14 11.65 -2.84 30.82
N PHE A 15 11.09 -1.69 30.46
CA PHE A 15 10.57 -1.45 29.11
C PHE A 15 11.26 -0.28 28.41
N GLU A 16 12.20 0.41 29.06
CA GLU A 16 12.81 1.60 28.46
C GLU A 16 13.61 1.25 27.20
N ASP A 17 14.33 0.13 27.22
CA ASP A 17 15.16 -0.28 26.09
C ASP A 17 14.30 -0.78 24.92
N GLU A 18 13.24 -1.53 25.19
CA GLU A 18 12.27 -1.98 24.20
C GLU A 18 11.50 -0.81 23.59
N VAL A 19 11.09 0.17 24.41
CA VAL A 19 10.42 1.38 23.95
C VAL A 19 11.37 2.22 23.09
N ARG A 20 12.64 2.39 23.51
CA ARG A 20 13.66 3.09 22.71
C ARG A 20 13.93 2.36 21.40
N ALA A 21 14.04 1.03 21.42
CA ALA A 21 14.22 0.20 20.24
C ALA A 21 13.03 0.30 19.27
N PHE A 22 11.80 0.29 19.79
CA PHE A 22 10.59 0.50 19.02
C PHE A 22 10.59 1.88 18.32
N PHE A 23 10.89 2.96 19.04
CA PHE A 23 10.96 4.29 18.43
C PHE A 23 12.12 4.43 17.44
N ALA A 24 13.25 3.77 17.68
CA ALA A 24 14.36 3.71 16.73
C ALA A 24 13.95 3.01 15.43
N PHE A 25 13.24 1.88 15.54
CA PHE A 25 12.66 1.17 14.40
C PHE A 25 11.64 2.04 13.63
N MET A 26 10.74 2.73 14.34
CA MET A 26 9.77 3.65 13.72
C MET A 26 10.44 4.78 12.94
N ARG A 27 11.52 5.37 13.48
CA ARG A 27 12.32 6.39 12.76
C ARG A 27 13.00 5.82 11.52
N LEU A 28 13.53 4.60 11.60
CA LEU A 28 14.16 3.93 10.46
C LEU A 28 13.14 3.68 9.34
N ARG A 29 11.94 3.19 9.69
CA ARG A 29 10.83 3.01 8.73
C ARG A 29 10.44 4.32 8.06
N GLU A 30 10.30 5.39 8.81
CA GLU A 30 9.89 6.68 8.24
C GLU A 30 10.95 7.26 7.29
N ARG A 31 12.23 7.14 7.64
CA ARG A 31 13.33 7.52 6.73
C ARG A 31 13.31 6.72 5.43
N ALA A 32 13.09 5.41 5.51
CA ALA A 32 12.97 4.57 4.32
C ALA A 32 11.76 4.98 3.46
N ARG A 33 10.60 5.26 4.08
CA ARG A 33 9.40 5.78 3.39
C ARG A 33 9.68 7.09 2.67
N LEU A 34 10.33 8.05 3.32
CA LEU A 34 10.68 9.35 2.72
C LEU A 34 11.67 9.19 1.56
N ARG A 35 12.65 8.28 1.65
CA ARG A 35 13.58 7.99 0.53
C ARG A 35 12.86 7.38 -0.68
N ARG A 36 11.89 6.48 -0.46
CA ARG A 36 11.01 5.95 -1.51
C ARG A 36 10.18 7.06 -2.16
N LEU A 37 9.58 7.94 -1.36
CA LEU A 37 8.78 9.06 -1.85
C LEU A 37 9.61 10.02 -2.72
N LEU A 38 10.88 10.27 -2.34
CA LEU A 38 11.84 11.06 -3.10
C LEU A 38 12.42 10.31 -4.32
N ARG A 39 11.87 9.16 -4.70
CA ARG A 39 12.30 8.30 -5.83
C ARG A 39 13.80 8.00 -5.84
N LYS A 40 14.44 7.93 -4.68
CA LYS A 40 15.85 7.53 -4.62
C LYS A 40 15.99 6.08 -5.09
N PRO A 41 17.05 5.70 -5.81
CA PRO A 41 17.28 4.29 -6.12
C PRO A 41 17.54 3.51 -4.81
N PRO A 42 17.15 2.23 -4.73
CA PRO A 42 17.53 1.37 -3.62
C PRO A 42 19.06 1.19 -3.54
N PRO A 43 19.62 0.87 -2.36
CA PRO A 43 18.93 0.56 -1.10
C PRO A 43 18.49 1.82 -0.33
N TRP A 44 17.30 1.76 0.27
CA TRP A 44 16.74 2.86 1.07
C TRP A 44 17.09 2.76 2.55
N SER A 45 17.60 1.63 3.00
CA SER A 45 18.03 1.36 4.37
C SER A 45 19.34 0.59 4.34
N SER A 46 20.18 0.76 5.37
CA SER A 46 21.34 -0.11 5.61
C SER A 46 20.95 -1.50 6.15
N VAL A 47 19.71 -1.64 6.64
CA VAL A 47 19.13 -2.90 7.10
C VAL A 47 18.53 -3.65 5.91
N ALA A 48 19.00 -4.86 5.63
CA ALA A 48 18.64 -5.62 4.42
C ALA A 48 17.14 -5.95 4.37
N GLU A 49 16.58 -6.39 5.49
CA GLU A 49 15.17 -6.73 5.67
C GLU A 49 14.27 -5.55 5.32
N MET A 50 14.69 -4.33 5.66
CA MET A 50 13.94 -3.10 5.36
C MET A 50 13.88 -2.75 3.87
N ASN A 51 14.78 -3.30 3.05
CA ASN A 51 14.75 -3.14 1.60
C ASN A 51 13.84 -4.17 0.92
N VAL A 52 13.64 -5.34 1.53
CA VAL A 52 12.89 -6.47 0.94
C VAL A 52 11.46 -6.56 1.51
N LEU A 53 11.27 -6.32 2.80
CA LEU A 53 9.98 -6.46 3.46
C LEU A 53 8.96 -5.41 3.00
N ARG A 54 7.80 -5.90 2.55
CA ARG A 54 6.60 -5.10 2.29
C ARG A 54 5.78 -4.96 3.57
N LEU A 55 6.28 -4.16 4.51
CA LEU A 55 5.52 -3.84 5.71
C LEU A 55 4.35 -2.92 5.35
N THR A 56 3.14 -3.29 5.74
CA THR A 56 1.96 -2.43 5.59
C THR A 56 2.21 -1.09 6.28
N ASN A 57 1.81 0.00 5.62
CA ASN A 57 2.00 1.35 6.16
C ASN A 57 1.18 1.48 7.45
N VAL A 58 1.86 1.82 8.57
CA VAL A 58 1.19 2.07 9.86
C VAL A 58 0.23 3.24 9.74
N HIS A 59 0.59 4.25 8.93
CA HIS A 59 -0.27 5.36 8.59
C HIS A 59 -0.98 5.07 7.27
N ARG A 60 -2.26 4.65 7.34
CA ARG A 60 -3.11 4.40 6.17
C ARG A 60 -3.19 5.59 5.22
N ARG A 61 -3.09 6.83 5.71
CA ARG A 61 -3.03 8.03 4.85
C ARG A 61 -1.89 8.01 3.83
N HIS A 62 -0.80 7.28 4.11
CA HIS A 62 0.35 7.15 3.22
C HIS A 62 0.34 5.84 2.42
N ASP A 63 -0.72 5.03 2.54
CA ASP A 63 -0.92 3.89 1.68
C ASP A 63 -1.06 4.33 0.22
N ARG A 64 -0.46 3.58 -0.71
CA ARG A 64 -0.52 3.89 -2.15
C ARG A 64 -1.97 3.97 -2.64
N THR A 65 -2.83 3.10 -2.14
CA THR A 65 -4.26 3.09 -2.48
C THR A 65 -4.94 4.34 -1.94
N THR A 66 -4.64 4.72 -0.69
CA THR A 66 -5.22 5.92 -0.07
C THR A 66 -4.74 7.20 -0.74
N GLN A 67 -3.46 7.31 -1.11
CA GLN A 67 -2.95 8.46 -1.85
C GLN A 67 -3.59 8.56 -3.24
N ALA A 68 -3.76 7.44 -3.94
CA ALA A 68 -4.49 7.42 -5.22
C ALA A 68 -5.95 7.87 -5.04
N LEU A 69 -6.65 7.36 -4.02
CA LEU A 69 -8.02 7.79 -3.70
C LEU A 69 -8.10 9.30 -3.42
N LEU A 70 -7.18 9.83 -2.62
CA LEU A 70 -7.15 11.25 -2.26
C LEU A 70 -6.88 12.18 -3.46
N GLN A 71 -6.28 11.69 -4.54
CA GLN A 71 -6.13 12.47 -5.79
C GLN A 71 -7.46 12.63 -6.54
N HIS A 72 -8.41 11.72 -6.34
CA HIS A 72 -9.69 11.69 -7.06
C HIS A 72 -10.88 12.12 -6.20
N VAL A 73 -10.72 12.18 -4.89
CA VAL A 73 -11.73 12.69 -3.96
C VAL A 73 -11.36 14.13 -3.60
N SER A 74 -12.15 15.09 -4.09
CA SER A 74 -11.96 16.51 -3.79
C SER A 74 -12.21 16.79 -2.30
N PRO A 75 -11.38 17.60 -1.63
CA PRO A 75 -11.67 18.09 -0.29
C PRO A 75 -12.85 19.08 -0.26
N HIS A 76 -13.29 19.58 -1.43
CA HIS A 76 -14.33 20.60 -1.56
C HIS A 76 -15.72 20.06 -1.93
N GLY A 77 -15.88 18.74 -2.04
CA GLY A 77 -17.19 18.13 -2.31
C GLY A 77 -17.09 16.64 -2.55
N ALA A 78 -18.09 15.91 -2.06
CA ALA A 78 -18.20 14.48 -2.32
C ALA A 78 -18.41 14.24 -3.84
N PRO A 79 -17.77 13.20 -4.42
CA PRO A 79 -18.00 12.85 -5.82
C PRO A 79 -19.47 12.47 -6.03
N THR A 80 -19.96 12.67 -7.26
CA THR A 80 -21.26 12.09 -7.65
C THR A 80 -21.21 10.57 -7.51
N ARG A 81 -22.37 9.92 -7.39
CA ARG A 81 -22.44 8.46 -7.24
C ARG A 81 -21.71 7.73 -8.37
N ASP A 82 -21.84 8.19 -9.61
CA ASP A 82 -21.22 7.54 -10.76
C ASP A 82 -19.71 7.79 -10.82
N ALA A 83 -19.25 9.00 -10.49
CA ALA A 83 -17.82 9.27 -10.31
C ALA A 83 -17.22 8.42 -9.18
N ALA A 84 -17.95 8.21 -8.08
CA ALA A 84 -17.51 7.36 -6.98
C ALA A 84 -17.35 5.88 -7.42
N LYS A 85 -18.29 5.35 -8.21
CA LYS A 85 -18.19 3.98 -8.75
C LYS A 85 -16.97 3.85 -9.66
N GLU A 86 -16.73 4.82 -10.54
CA GLU A 86 -15.57 4.80 -11.45
C GLU A 86 -14.24 4.88 -10.70
N ILE A 87 -14.17 5.71 -9.65
CA ILE A 87 -13.01 5.76 -8.75
C ILE A 87 -12.78 4.41 -8.09
N LEU A 88 -13.83 3.80 -7.53
CA LEU A 88 -13.74 2.49 -6.88
C LEU A 88 -13.33 1.38 -7.85
N TRP A 89 -13.82 1.42 -9.09
CA TRP A 89 -13.46 0.50 -10.15
C TRP A 89 -11.96 0.54 -10.46
N ASN A 90 -11.43 1.74 -10.73
CA ASN A 90 -10.01 1.93 -10.98
C ASN A 90 -9.16 1.51 -9.78
N VAL A 91 -9.59 1.82 -8.56
CA VAL A 91 -8.89 1.42 -7.34
C VAL A 91 -8.87 -0.10 -7.17
N ALA A 92 -9.98 -0.78 -7.46
CA ALA A 92 -10.07 -2.23 -7.39
C ALA A 92 -9.12 -2.90 -8.39
N LEU A 93 -9.10 -2.46 -9.65
CA LEU A 93 -8.18 -2.96 -10.67
C LEU A 93 -6.72 -2.73 -10.28
N LYS A 94 -6.41 -1.49 -9.87
CA LYS A 94 -5.06 -1.10 -9.43
C LYS A 94 -4.60 -1.92 -8.22
N ARG A 95 -5.50 -2.34 -7.34
CA ARG A 95 -5.17 -3.19 -6.18
C ARG A 95 -5.03 -4.67 -6.57
N HIS A 96 -5.81 -5.14 -7.54
CA HIS A 96 -5.73 -6.53 -8.00
C HIS A 96 -4.41 -6.81 -8.73
N PHE A 97 -4.00 -5.92 -9.63
CA PHE A 97 -2.74 -6.04 -10.37
C PHE A 97 -1.56 -5.40 -9.61
N GLY A 98 -1.76 -4.28 -8.92
CA GLY A 98 -0.84 -3.82 -7.86
C GLY A 98 0.52 -3.26 -8.28
N THR A 99 0.93 -3.34 -9.54
CA THR A 99 2.28 -2.93 -9.98
C THR A 99 2.31 -1.54 -10.59
N ASP A 100 3.41 -0.80 -10.41
CA ASP A 100 3.52 0.57 -10.95
C ASP A 100 3.43 0.58 -12.48
N HIS A 101 4.01 -0.44 -13.14
CA HIS A 101 3.93 -0.61 -14.58
C HIS A 101 2.49 -0.84 -15.08
N PHE A 102 1.73 -1.71 -14.41
CA PHE A 102 0.33 -1.95 -14.76
C PHE A 102 -0.49 -0.67 -14.63
N ILE A 103 -0.37 0.04 -13.51
CA ILE A 103 -1.11 1.30 -13.30
C ILE A 103 -0.77 2.33 -14.38
N HIS A 104 0.51 2.45 -14.74
CA HIS A 104 0.97 3.41 -15.73
C HIS A 104 0.43 3.10 -17.12
N GLU A 105 0.46 1.83 -17.55
CA GLU A 105 0.00 1.44 -18.89
C GLU A 105 -1.53 1.34 -19.00
N ALA A 106 -2.24 0.91 -17.95
CA ALA A 106 -3.70 0.83 -17.97
C ALA A 106 -4.37 2.22 -17.95
N GLY A 107 -3.72 3.20 -17.32
CA GLY A 107 -4.27 4.55 -17.18
C GLY A 107 -5.52 4.60 -16.30
N TRP A 108 -6.48 5.44 -16.70
CA TRP A 108 -7.79 5.55 -16.08
C TRP A 108 -8.84 4.92 -17.00
N LEU A 109 -9.62 3.99 -16.46
CA LEU A 109 -10.60 3.22 -17.21
C LEU A 109 -12.02 3.66 -16.83
N ALA A 110 -12.85 3.94 -17.83
CA ALA A 110 -14.27 4.20 -17.59
C ALA A 110 -14.94 2.98 -16.95
N LEU A 111 -15.92 3.21 -16.08
CA LEU A 111 -16.73 2.13 -15.53
C LEU A 111 -17.55 1.48 -16.67
N PRO A 112 -17.47 0.15 -16.86
CA PRO A 112 -18.32 -0.55 -17.82
C PRO A 112 -19.80 -0.35 -17.52
N GLN A 113 -20.59 -0.03 -18.54
CA GLN A 113 -22.03 0.21 -18.43
C GLN A 113 -22.84 -1.08 -18.60
N ASP A 114 -22.27 -2.09 -19.26
CA ASP A 114 -22.90 -3.38 -19.47
C ASP A 114 -21.92 -4.57 -19.38
N VAL A 115 -22.48 -5.77 -19.51
CA VAL A 115 -21.72 -7.04 -19.41
C VAL A 115 -20.75 -7.23 -20.57
N LEU A 116 -21.06 -6.70 -21.76
CA LEU A 116 -20.20 -6.83 -22.92
C LEU A 116 -18.96 -5.95 -22.77
N GLU A 117 -19.15 -4.68 -22.39
CA GLU A 117 -18.07 -3.75 -22.06
C GLU A 117 -17.20 -4.29 -20.91
N LEU A 118 -17.83 -4.86 -19.88
CA LEU A 118 -17.12 -5.46 -18.75
C LEU A 118 -16.19 -6.58 -19.21
N ARG A 119 -16.66 -7.46 -20.09
CA ARG A 119 -15.86 -8.57 -20.64
C ARG A 119 -14.71 -8.05 -21.49
N GLN A 120 -14.99 -7.13 -22.42
CA GLN A 120 -13.97 -6.54 -23.29
C GLN A 120 -12.88 -5.83 -22.48
N GLN A 121 -13.29 -5.08 -21.45
CA GLN A 121 -12.35 -4.39 -20.58
C GLN A 121 -11.55 -5.39 -19.73
N PHE A 122 -12.19 -6.44 -19.20
CA PHE A 122 -11.50 -7.51 -18.47
C PHE A 122 -10.44 -8.20 -19.33
N ASP A 123 -10.79 -8.60 -20.54
CA ASP A 123 -9.85 -9.23 -21.48
C ASP A 123 -8.67 -8.29 -21.80
N SER A 124 -8.96 -7.01 -22.04
CA SER A 124 -7.92 -6.01 -22.32
C SER A 124 -6.95 -5.84 -21.14
N VAL A 125 -7.48 -5.80 -19.91
CA VAL A 125 -6.70 -5.67 -18.69
C VAL A 125 -5.86 -6.93 -18.42
N VAL A 126 -6.42 -8.12 -18.65
CA VAL A 126 -5.67 -9.38 -18.52
C VAL A 126 -4.56 -9.46 -19.57
N GLN A 127 -4.83 -9.10 -20.82
CA GLN A 127 -3.81 -9.08 -21.88
C GLN A 127 -2.68 -8.09 -21.56
N LEU A 128 -3.01 -6.92 -21.01
CA LEU A 128 -2.01 -5.98 -20.54
C LEU A 128 -1.12 -6.59 -19.45
N ALA A 129 -1.72 -7.24 -18.46
CA ALA A 129 -0.97 -7.90 -17.38
C ALA A 129 -0.06 -9.01 -17.93
N LEU A 130 -0.57 -9.85 -18.83
CA LEU A 130 0.23 -10.89 -19.50
C LEU A 130 1.37 -10.29 -20.33
N GLY A 131 1.14 -9.18 -21.05
CA GLY A 131 2.15 -8.48 -21.83
C GLY A 131 3.25 -7.84 -20.97
N LEU A 132 2.91 -7.36 -19.77
CA LEU A 132 3.90 -6.93 -18.78
C LEU A 132 4.75 -8.10 -18.29
N TRP A 133 4.09 -9.21 -17.94
CA TRP A 133 4.79 -10.41 -17.49
C TRP A 133 5.72 -10.98 -18.56
N ALA A 134 5.30 -11.03 -19.82
CA ALA A 134 6.12 -11.48 -20.95
C ALA A 134 7.38 -10.60 -21.16
N ARG A 135 7.34 -9.33 -20.75
CA ARG A 135 8.50 -8.41 -20.76
C ARG A 135 9.40 -8.55 -19.53
N GLY A 136 9.12 -9.51 -18.64
CA GLY A 136 9.82 -9.66 -17.36
C GLY A 136 9.46 -8.58 -16.33
N LEU A 137 8.40 -7.81 -16.57
CA LEU A 137 7.91 -6.80 -15.64
C LEU A 137 6.87 -7.41 -14.69
N PRO A 138 6.83 -6.98 -13.43
CA PRO A 138 5.81 -7.44 -12.50
C PRO A 138 4.45 -6.91 -12.96
N ALA A 139 3.50 -7.80 -13.20
CA ALA A 139 2.12 -7.48 -13.59
C ALA A 139 1.12 -7.64 -12.44
N CYS A 140 1.43 -8.52 -11.48
CA CYS A 140 0.67 -8.73 -10.27
C CYS A 140 1.59 -8.53 -9.05
N THR A 141 1.11 -7.85 -8.01
CA THR A 141 1.74 -7.99 -6.69
C THR A 141 1.45 -9.41 -6.20
N ALA A 142 2.45 -10.29 -6.23
CA ALA A 142 2.38 -11.54 -5.50
C ALA A 142 1.89 -11.24 -4.07
N ALA A 143 0.78 -11.87 -3.70
CA ALA A 143 0.12 -11.74 -2.40
C ALA A 143 1.02 -12.27 -1.28
#